data_AF-A0A940P123-F1
#
_entry.id   AF-A0A940P123-F1
#
_cell.length_a   1.000
_cell.length_b   1.000
_cell.length_c   1.000
_cell.angle_alpha   90.00
_cell.angle_beta   90.00
_cell.angle_gamma   90.00
#
_symmetry.space_group_name_H-M   'P 1'
#
loop_
_entity.id
_entity.type
_entity.pdbx_description
1 polymer ?
#
loop_
_entity_poly.entity_id
_entity_poly.type
_entity_poly.pdbx_seq_one_letter_code
_entity_poly.pdbx_strand_id
1 'polypeptide(L)'
;QNCVDLAEVQSQGMEVLFTSFYGDLLHEDAKTAEQYALFNLMDAVVSGLCVGRFEAAVMEQADTMEPEDVLALYDRYCASCGVGLELYEITHLYEQPGYYVSYGVSALAALQLYVLLQTQPEEAIRCYEKLCDCSAISGEYRFRQAMQECGMADVFEQGQVSALSQQLSVRLKELQ
;
A
#
# COMPACT_ATOMS: atom_id res chain seq x y z
N GLN A 1 12.91 3.70 -16.89
CA GLN A 1 12.70 2.51 -16.04
C GLN A 1 11.32 2.67 -15.42
N ASN A 2 10.48 1.63 -15.47
CA ASN A 2 9.11 1.73 -14.95
C ASN A 2 9.15 1.89 -13.41
N CYS A 3 8.19 2.63 -12.86
CA CYS A 3 8.03 2.85 -11.43
C CYS A 3 6.75 2.14 -10.98
N VAL A 4 6.88 0.87 -10.61
CA VAL A 4 5.73 0.02 -10.24
C VAL A 4 5.03 0.55 -8.98
N ASP A 5 5.79 1.06 -8.01
CA ASP A 5 5.23 1.73 -6.83
C ASP A 5 4.25 2.85 -7.20
N LEU A 6 4.53 3.61 -8.26
CA LEU A 6 3.66 4.70 -8.72
C LEU A 6 2.40 4.16 -9.39
N ALA A 7 2.54 3.11 -10.21
CA ALA A 7 1.39 2.44 -10.81
C ALA A 7 0.43 1.89 -9.73
N GLU A 8 0.98 1.33 -8.65
CA GLU A 8 0.18 0.85 -7.53
C GLU A 8 -0.47 1.98 -6.70
N VAL A 9 0.17 3.16 -6.59
CA VAL A 9 -0.52 4.33 -6.01
C VAL A 9 -1.69 4.76 -6.87
N GLN A 10 -1.56 4.69 -8.20
CA GLN A 10 -2.64 5.04 -9.12
C GLN A 10 -3.82 4.07 -8.99
N SER A 11 -3.57 2.75 -8.89
CA SER A 11 -4.61 1.73 -8.71
C SER A 11 -5.30 1.87 -7.35
N GLN A 12 -4.55 1.80 -6.25
CA GLN A 12 -5.09 1.86 -4.89
C GLN A 12 -5.68 3.23 -4.55
N GLY A 13 -5.11 4.31 -5.12
CA GLY A 13 -5.67 5.65 -5.00
C GLY A 13 -7.06 5.78 -5.65
N MET A 14 -7.31 5.06 -6.75
CA MET A 14 -8.65 4.99 -7.34
C MET A 14 -9.65 4.32 -6.40
N GLU A 15 -9.26 3.19 -5.78
CA GLU A 15 -10.10 2.48 -4.81
C GLU A 15 -10.51 3.39 -3.66
N VAL A 16 -9.55 4.17 -3.15
CA VAL A 16 -9.78 5.18 -2.11
C VAL A 16 -10.77 6.25 -2.55
N LEU A 17 -10.63 6.82 -3.75
CA LEU A 17 -11.58 7.83 -4.25
C LEU A 17 -13.00 7.27 -4.35
N PHE A 18 -13.13 6.00 -4.75
CA PHE A 18 -14.42 5.33 -4.91
C PHE A 18 -15.21 5.19 -3.61
N THR A 19 -14.53 5.22 -2.44
CA THR A 19 -15.20 5.21 -1.14
C THR A 19 -16.22 6.34 -0.97
N SER A 20 -16.02 7.48 -1.65
CA SER A 20 -16.95 8.63 -1.64
C SER A 20 -18.34 8.28 -2.17
N PHE A 21 -18.45 7.24 -3.01
CA PHE A 21 -19.71 6.82 -3.62
C PHE A 21 -20.38 5.68 -2.85
N TYR A 22 -19.76 5.12 -1.80
CA TYR A 22 -20.30 3.97 -1.10
C TYR A 22 -21.66 4.26 -0.47
N GLY A 23 -21.90 5.47 0.04
CA GLY A 23 -23.21 5.86 0.58
C GLY A 23 -24.34 5.77 -0.45
N ASP A 24 -24.07 6.19 -1.69
CA ASP A 24 -25.05 6.17 -2.78
C ASP A 24 -25.22 4.77 -3.38
N LEU A 25 -24.16 3.95 -3.39
CA LEU A 25 -24.16 2.63 -4.03
C LEU A 25 -24.60 1.50 -3.11
N LEU A 26 -24.20 1.55 -1.84
CA LEU A 26 -24.31 0.44 -0.88
C LEU A 26 -25.24 0.75 0.29
N HIS A 27 -25.69 2.00 0.42
CA HIS A 27 -26.66 2.44 1.43
C HIS A 27 -26.28 2.01 2.86
N GLU A 28 -27.02 1.05 3.43
CA GLU A 28 -26.78 0.53 4.79
C GLU A 28 -25.45 -0.19 4.97
N ASP A 29 -24.90 -0.76 3.88
CA ASP A 29 -23.62 -1.46 3.88
C ASP A 29 -22.41 -0.54 3.66
N ALA A 30 -22.63 0.76 3.38
CA ALA A 30 -21.58 1.70 3.01
C ALA A 30 -20.45 1.79 4.03
N LYS A 31 -20.79 1.86 5.32
CA LYS A 31 -19.79 1.92 6.41
C LYS A 31 -18.98 0.63 6.51
N THR A 32 -19.63 -0.52 6.40
CA THR A 32 -18.96 -1.83 6.44
C THR A 32 -18.00 -1.99 5.26
N ALA A 33 -18.42 -1.58 4.06
CA ALA A 33 -17.57 -1.59 2.88
C ALA A 33 -16.38 -0.64 3.02
N GLU A 34 -16.58 0.54 3.60
CA GLU A 34 -15.49 1.49 3.87
C GLU A 34 -14.48 0.91 4.88
N GLN A 35 -14.97 0.30 5.96
CA GLN A 35 -14.11 -0.40 6.93
C GLN A 35 -13.30 -1.52 6.27
N TYR A 36 -13.93 -2.30 5.39
CA TYR A 36 -13.27 -3.38 4.67
C TYR A 36 -12.20 -2.85 3.70
N ALA A 37 -12.47 -1.78 2.97
CA ALA A 37 -11.50 -1.14 2.09
C ALA A 37 -10.26 -0.65 2.88
N LEU A 38 -10.47 0.01 4.02
CA LEU A 38 -9.38 0.43 4.89
C LEU A 38 -8.61 -0.75 5.49
N PHE A 39 -9.31 -1.80 5.89
CA PHE A 39 -8.68 -3.03 6.36
C PHE A 39 -7.76 -3.63 5.30
N ASN A 40 -8.24 -3.74 4.05
CA ASN A 40 -7.42 -4.29 2.95
C ASN A 40 -6.18 -3.44 2.67
N LEU A 41 -6.28 -2.11 2.69
CA LEU A 41 -5.12 -1.24 2.50
C LEU A 41 -4.12 -1.36 3.66
N MET A 42 -4.59 -1.43 4.91
CA MET A 42 -3.71 -1.66 6.05
C MET A 42 -3.05 -3.05 6.01
N ASP A 43 -3.79 -4.06 5.58
CA ASP A 43 -3.26 -5.42 5.35
C ASP A 43 -2.22 -5.42 4.22
N ALA A 44 -2.44 -4.68 3.14
CA ALA A 44 -1.46 -4.49 2.06
C ALA A 44 -0.17 -3.83 2.56
N VAL A 45 -0.25 -2.87 3.48
CA VAL A 45 0.94 -2.29 4.14
C VAL A 45 1.71 -3.36 4.92
N VAL A 46 1.02 -4.13 5.77
CA VAL A 46 1.68 -5.14 6.62
C VAL A 46 2.27 -6.26 5.76
N SER A 47 1.47 -6.84 4.88
CA SER A 47 1.88 -7.95 4.00
C SER A 47 2.99 -7.53 3.04
N GLY A 48 2.84 -6.39 2.35
CA GLY A 48 3.86 -5.88 1.41
C GLY A 48 5.22 -5.67 2.08
N LEU A 49 5.25 -5.06 3.26
CA LEU A 49 6.50 -4.78 3.97
C LEU A 49 7.11 -6.05 4.60
N CYS A 50 6.30 -6.95 5.15
CA CYS A 50 6.80 -8.19 5.75
C CYS A 50 7.33 -9.15 4.67
N VAL A 51 6.62 -9.27 3.53
CA VAL A 51 7.08 -10.05 2.38
C VAL A 51 8.32 -9.42 1.73
N GLY A 52 8.39 -8.10 1.59
CA GLY A 52 9.57 -7.41 1.08
C GLY A 52 10.81 -7.65 1.96
N ARG A 53 10.63 -7.68 3.29
CA ARG A 53 11.71 -8.02 4.23
C ARG A 53 12.13 -9.48 4.12
N PHE A 54 11.17 -10.39 3.99
CA PHE A 54 11.43 -11.81 3.74
C PHE A 54 12.25 -12.00 2.47
N GLU A 55 11.80 -11.41 1.36
CA GLU A 55 12.45 -11.52 0.05
C GLU A 55 13.87 -10.97 0.07
N ALA A 56 14.09 -9.79 0.66
CA ALA A 56 15.43 -9.22 0.81
C ALA A 56 16.36 -10.15 1.59
N ALA A 57 15.89 -10.76 2.68
CA ALA A 57 16.68 -11.67 3.50
C ALA A 57 17.03 -12.99 2.78
N VAL A 58 16.13 -13.49 1.94
CA VAL A 58 16.41 -14.65 1.06
C VAL A 58 17.46 -14.27 0.02
N MET A 59 17.29 -13.13 -0.65
CA MET A 59 18.20 -12.68 -1.71
C MET A 59 19.62 -12.39 -1.20
N GLU A 60 19.78 -11.94 0.05
CA GLU A 60 21.09 -11.74 0.68
C GLU A 60 21.88 -13.05 0.88
N GLN A 61 21.21 -14.19 0.93
CA GLN A 61 21.81 -15.51 1.24
C GLN A 61 21.50 -16.57 0.18
N ALA A 62 21.03 -16.15 -1.01
CA ALA A 62 20.45 -17.02 -2.03
C ALA A 62 21.35 -18.19 -2.45
N ASP A 63 22.68 -18.00 -2.45
CA ASP A 63 23.65 -19.03 -2.85
C ASP A 63 23.87 -20.13 -1.80
N THR A 64 23.40 -19.92 -0.56
CA THR A 64 23.73 -20.76 0.59
C THR A 64 22.53 -21.34 1.33
N MET A 65 21.31 -20.91 0.96
CA MET A 65 20.08 -21.33 1.63
C MET A 65 19.57 -22.66 1.07
N GLU A 66 19.10 -23.52 1.98
CA GLU A 66 18.28 -24.68 1.64
C GLU A 66 16.78 -24.31 1.70
N PRO A 67 15.87 -25.10 1.07
CA PRO A 67 14.44 -24.80 1.08
C PRO A 67 13.84 -24.63 2.49
N GLU A 68 14.32 -25.38 3.48
CA GLU A 68 13.89 -25.28 4.87
C GLU A 68 14.24 -23.92 5.50
N ASP A 69 15.40 -23.35 5.13
CA ASP A 69 15.81 -22.01 5.59
C ASP A 69 14.88 -20.94 5.04
N VAL A 70 14.41 -21.09 3.78
CA VAL A 70 13.45 -20.17 3.15
C VAL A 70 12.12 -20.22 3.89
N LEU A 71 11.61 -21.41 4.19
CA LEU A 71 10.37 -21.57 4.96
C LEU A 71 10.50 -20.98 6.38
N ALA A 72 11.65 -21.19 7.04
CA ALA A 72 11.90 -20.60 8.35
C ALA A 72 11.95 -19.06 8.32
N LEU A 73 12.50 -18.46 7.25
CA LEU A 73 12.43 -17.01 7.06
C LEU A 73 11.01 -16.52 6.78
N TYR A 74 10.22 -17.29 6.03
CA TYR A 74 8.82 -16.97 5.75
C TYR A 74 8.00 -16.97 7.05
N ASP A 75 8.13 -18.00 7.88
CA ASP A 75 7.47 -18.06 9.18
C ASP A 75 7.87 -16.88 10.07
N ARG A 76 9.18 -16.57 10.09
CA ARG A 76 9.74 -15.50 10.91
C ARG A 76 9.24 -14.12 10.49
N TYR A 77 9.16 -13.83 9.20
CA TYR A 77 8.89 -12.47 8.72
C TYR A 77 7.47 -12.26 8.25
N CYS A 78 6.79 -13.27 7.70
CA CYS A 78 5.44 -13.13 7.15
C CYS A 78 4.39 -13.67 8.13
N ALA A 79 4.48 -14.96 8.52
CA ALA A 79 3.47 -15.57 9.38
C ALA A 79 3.39 -14.87 10.76
N SER A 80 4.54 -14.47 11.33
CA SER A 80 4.58 -13.73 12.60
C SER A 80 3.97 -12.33 12.53
N CYS A 81 3.95 -11.71 11.34
CA CYS A 81 3.27 -10.43 11.09
C CYS A 81 1.76 -10.58 10.89
N GLY A 82 1.24 -11.81 10.80
CA GLY A 82 -0.16 -12.07 10.47
C GLY A 82 -0.46 -12.06 8.96
N VAL A 83 0.54 -12.23 8.09
CA VAL A 83 0.31 -12.40 6.66
C VAL A 83 -0.49 -13.69 6.44
N GLY A 84 -1.71 -13.56 5.93
CA GLY A 84 -2.66 -14.67 5.76
C GLY A 84 -2.49 -15.51 4.50
N LEU A 85 -1.38 -15.35 3.79
CA LEU A 85 -1.04 -16.09 2.58
C LEU A 85 0.04 -17.11 2.89
N GLU A 86 0.01 -18.25 2.22
CA GLU A 86 1.12 -19.19 2.18
C GLU A 86 2.17 -18.73 1.16
N LEU A 87 3.44 -19.12 1.35
CA LEU A 87 4.55 -18.68 0.48
C LEU A 87 4.27 -18.93 -1.02
N TYR A 88 3.71 -20.09 -1.36
CA TYR A 88 3.42 -20.46 -2.74
C TYR A 88 2.24 -19.69 -3.36
N GLU A 89 1.42 -19.01 -2.54
CA GLU A 89 0.28 -18.21 -3.01
C GLU A 89 0.71 -16.82 -3.47
N ILE A 90 1.91 -16.38 -3.07
CA ILE A 90 2.49 -15.09 -3.46
C ILE A 90 3.20 -15.25 -4.81
N THR A 91 2.44 -15.35 -5.89
CA THR A 91 2.95 -15.59 -7.25
C THR A 91 4.02 -14.58 -7.69
N HIS A 92 3.88 -13.32 -7.26
CA HIS A 92 4.82 -12.24 -7.59
C HIS A 92 6.27 -12.53 -7.16
N LEU A 93 6.50 -13.31 -6.10
CA LEU A 93 7.85 -13.71 -5.69
C LEU A 93 8.56 -14.55 -6.75
N TYR A 94 7.80 -15.27 -7.58
CA TYR A 94 8.32 -16.17 -8.61
C TYR A 94 8.32 -15.53 -10.00
N GLU A 95 7.36 -14.65 -10.27
CA GLU A 95 7.18 -14.02 -11.58
C GLU A 95 7.92 -12.68 -11.70
N GLN A 96 7.94 -11.90 -10.63
CA GLN A 96 8.47 -10.54 -10.59
C GLN A 96 9.10 -10.22 -9.22
N PRO A 97 10.28 -10.79 -8.90
CA PRO A 97 10.96 -10.53 -7.64
C PRO A 97 11.16 -9.02 -7.38
N GLY A 98 10.92 -8.60 -6.14
CA GLY A 98 10.97 -7.20 -5.70
C GLY A 98 9.70 -6.40 -5.96
N TYR A 99 8.66 -6.98 -6.57
CA TYR A 99 7.40 -6.27 -6.82
C TYR A 99 6.47 -6.22 -5.61
N TYR A 100 6.38 -7.30 -4.82
CA TYR A 100 5.32 -7.37 -3.80
C TYR A 100 5.42 -6.27 -2.72
N VAL A 101 6.62 -5.75 -2.44
CA VAL A 101 6.82 -4.60 -1.56
C VAL A 101 6.15 -3.33 -2.06
N SER A 102 5.96 -3.18 -3.37
CA SER A 102 5.27 -2.05 -3.98
C SER A 102 3.87 -1.88 -3.43
N TYR A 103 3.11 -2.97 -3.22
CA TYR A 103 1.78 -2.92 -2.62
C TYR A 103 1.77 -2.25 -1.25
N GLY A 104 2.80 -2.48 -0.43
CA GLY A 104 2.88 -1.91 0.91
C GLY A 104 3.29 -0.44 0.91
N VAL A 105 4.23 -0.07 0.04
CA VAL A 105 4.68 1.33 -0.11
C VAL A 105 3.57 2.19 -0.73
N SER A 106 2.90 1.69 -1.77
CA SER A 106 1.80 2.39 -2.42
C SER A 106 0.58 2.53 -1.51
N ALA A 107 0.28 1.52 -0.69
CA ALA A 107 -0.88 1.56 0.21
C ALA A 107 -0.72 2.66 1.27
N LEU A 108 0.51 2.94 1.74
CA LEU A 108 0.76 4.09 2.61
C LEU A 108 0.40 5.42 1.94
N ALA A 109 0.73 5.59 0.66
CA ALA A 109 0.36 6.78 -0.10
C ALA A 109 -1.16 6.83 -0.37
N ALA A 110 -1.80 5.71 -0.74
CA ALA A 110 -3.24 5.64 -0.91
C ALA A 110 -3.99 6.00 0.38
N LEU A 111 -3.51 5.52 1.54
CA LEU A 111 -4.07 5.87 2.84
C LEU A 111 -3.90 7.37 3.19
N GLN A 112 -2.78 8.01 2.79
CA GLN A 112 -2.65 9.46 2.91
C GLN A 112 -3.70 10.19 2.06
N LEU A 113 -3.89 9.74 0.81
CA LEU A 113 -4.92 10.29 -0.08
C LEU A 113 -6.32 10.10 0.52
N TYR A 114 -6.58 8.97 1.17
CA TYR A 114 -7.85 8.71 1.86
C TYR A 114 -8.08 9.69 3.00
N VAL A 115 -7.09 9.95 3.86
CA VAL A 115 -7.23 10.94 4.94
C VAL A 115 -7.46 12.34 4.36
N LEU A 116 -6.76 12.69 3.28
CA LEU A 116 -6.99 13.94 2.57
C LEU A 116 -8.42 14.02 2.02
N LEU A 117 -8.94 12.92 1.45
CA LEU A 117 -10.31 12.84 0.94
C LEU A 117 -11.35 13.08 2.02
N GLN A 118 -11.13 12.57 3.25
CA GLN A 118 -12.07 12.79 4.36
C GLN A 118 -12.10 14.23 4.87
N THR A 119 -11.00 14.98 4.71
CA THR A 119 -10.84 16.32 5.30
C THR A 119 -10.96 17.45 4.27
N GLN A 120 -10.50 17.22 3.04
CA GLN A 120 -10.42 18.18 1.94
C GLN A 120 -10.68 17.46 0.59
N PRO A 121 -11.94 17.06 0.29
CA PRO A 121 -12.25 16.21 -0.86
C PRO A 121 -11.80 16.76 -2.22
N GLU A 122 -11.98 18.07 -2.46
CA GLU A 122 -11.55 18.70 -3.71
C GLU A 122 -10.03 18.66 -3.89
N GLU A 123 -9.28 18.80 -2.80
CA GLU A 123 -7.82 18.72 -2.84
C GLU A 123 -7.35 17.29 -3.07
N ALA A 124 -8.04 16.30 -2.51
CA ALA A 124 -7.76 14.89 -2.78
C ALA A 124 -7.97 14.55 -4.26
N ILE A 125 -9.05 15.04 -4.87
CA ILE A 125 -9.32 14.83 -6.30
C ILE A 125 -8.20 15.46 -7.15
N ARG A 126 -7.82 16.72 -6.87
CA ARG A 126 -6.71 17.39 -7.57
C ARG A 126 -5.38 16.67 -7.40
N CYS A 127 -5.10 16.17 -6.19
CA CYS A 127 -3.92 15.34 -5.91
C CYS A 127 -3.92 14.08 -6.78
N TYR A 128 -5.06 13.39 -6.89
CA TYR A 128 -5.18 12.19 -7.70
C TYR A 128 -5.11 12.43 -9.21
N GLU A 129 -5.65 13.54 -9.70
CA GLU A 129 -5.50 13.95 -11.10
C GLU A 129 -4.01 14.13 -11.46
N LYS A 130 -3.25 14.81 -10.59
CA LYS A 130 -1.78 14.94 -10.76
C LYS A 130 -1.06 13.59 -10.71
N LEU A 131 -1.50 12.68 -9.82
CA LEU A 131 -0.95 11.32 -9.76
C LEU A 131 -1.17 10.59 -11.09
N CYS A 132 -2.33 10.73 -11.72
CA CYS A 132 -2.62 10.14 -13.03
C CYS A 132 -1.76 10.71 -14.15
N ASP A 133 -1.40 11.99 -14.07
CA ASP A 133 -0.51 12.64 -15.05
C ASP A 133 0.96 12.18 -14.91
N CYS A 134 1.36 11.68 -13.73
CA CYS A 134 2.70 11.13 -13.51
C CYS A 134 2.84 9.76 -14.22
N SER A 135 3.62 9.70 -15.30
CA SER A 135 3.80 8.44 -16.02
C SER A 135 4.63 7.42 -15.25
N ALA A 136 4.02 6.28 -14.92
CA ALA A 136 4.69 5.15 -14.27
C ALA A 136 5.58 4.32 -15.21
N ILE A 137 5.53 4.55 -16.53
CA ILE A 137 6.24 3.73 -17.54
C ILE A 137 7.26 4.52 -18.38
N SER A 138 7.22 5.85 -18.37
CA SER A 138 8.18 6.67 -19.12
C SER A 138 9.58 6.67 -18.46
N GLY A 139 9.64 6.42 -17.15
CA GLY A 139 10.83 6.60 -16.33
C GLY A 139 11.18 8.05 -15.99
N GLU A 140 10.25 8.97 -16.27
CA GLU A 140 10.34 10.38 -15.90
C GLU A 140 10.27 10.58 -14.37
N TYR A 141 9.41 9.81 -13.71
CA TYR A 141 9.18 9.91 -12.27
C TYR A 141 9.72 8.69 -11.52
N ARG A 142 10.36 8.97 -10.37
CA ARG A 142 10.51 8.01 -9.27
C ARG A 142 9.42 8.25 -8.23
N PHE A 143 9.13 7.24 -7.41
CA PHE A 143 8.08 7.30 -6.38
C PHE A 143 8.08 8.60 -5.55
N ARG A 144 9.17 8.91 -4.84
CA ARG A 144 9.25 10.12 -3.99
C ARG A 144 9.06 11.42 -4.78
N GLN A 145 9.54 11.46 -6.03
CA GLN A 145 9.39 12.63 -6.90
C GLN A 145 7.93 12.83 -7.30
N ALA A 146 7.23 11.75 -7.68
CA ALA A 146 5.80 11.80 -7.99
C ALA A 146 4.97 12.20 -6.76
N MET A 147 5.25 11.62 -5.59
CA MET A 147 4.55 11.98 -4.34
C MET A 147 4.73 13.48 -4.02
N GLN A 148 5.96 13.99 -4.16
CA GLN A 148 6.26 15.40 -3.94
C GLN A 148 5.52 16.32 -4.93
N GLU A 149 5.50 15.97 -6.22
CA GLU A 149 4.78 16.72 -7.27
C GLU A 149 3.27 16.80 -6.99
N CYS A 150 2.73 15.73 -6.41
CA CYS A 150 1.31 15.64 -6.04
C CYS A 150 1.00 16.28 -4.68
N GLY A 151 2.01 16.79 -3.95
CA GLY A 151 1.83 17.41 -2.64
C GLY A 151 1.61 16.42 -1.49
N MET A 152 1.95 15.14 -1.69
CA MET A 152 1.84 14.10 -0.69
C MET A 152 3.06 14.08 0.23
N ALA A 153 2.86 13.71 1.50
CA ALA A 153 3.95 13.58 2.43
C ALA A 153 4.78 12.33 2.13
N ASP A 154 6.05 12.40 2.47
CA ASP A 154 6.99 11.34 2.20
C ASP A 154 6.88 10.20 3.22
N VAL A 155 6.29 9.08 2.82
CA VAL A 155 6.06 7.91 3.70
C VAL A 155 7.32 7.37 4.39
N PHE A 156 8.50 7.67 3.85
CA PHE A 156 9.78 7.20 4.41
C PHE A 156 10.35 8.14 5.48
N GLU A 157 9.79 9.33 5.65
CA GLU A 157 10.24 10.24 6.70
C GLU A 157 9.78 9.76 8.07
N GLN A 158 10.66 9.97 9.06
CA GLN A 158 10.42 9.54 10.43
C GLN A 158 9.13 10.16 10.97
N GLY A 159 8.23 9.32 11.47
CA GLY A 159 6.97 9.74 12.09
C GLY A 159 5.79 9.87 11.12
N GLN A 160 6.00 9.85 9.80
CA GLN A 160 4.89 9.97 8.83
C GLN A 160 3.91 8.78 8.93
N VAL A 161 4.44 7.56 9.00
CA VAL A 161 3.61 6.35 9.21
C VAL A 161 2.84 6.40 10.54
N SER A 162 3.47 6.90 11.60
CA SER A 162 2.80 7.04 12.91
C SER A 162 1.70 8.11 12.88
N ALA A 163 1.93 9.24 12.21
CA ALA A 163 0.93 10.29 12.05
C ALA A 163 -0.27 9.80 11.23
N LEU A 164 -0.01 9.09 10.12
CA LEU A 164 -1.04 8.47 9.29
C LEU A 164 -1.88 7.46 10.08
N SER A 165 -1.22 6.58 10.86
CA SER A 165 -1.89 5.61 11.72
C SER A 165 -2.83 6.28 12.74
N GLN A 166 -2.44 7.42 13.32
CA GLN A 166 -3.28 8.17 14.25
C GLN A 166 -4.52 8.75 13.55
N GLN A 167 -4.36 9.31 12.36
CA GLN A 167 -5.47 9.86 11.56
C GLN A 167 -6.48 8.76 11.18
N LEU A 168 -6.00 7.62 10.71
CA LEU A 168 -6.83 6.46 10.39
C LEU A 168 -7.55 5.91 11.63
N SER A 169 -6.87 5.88 12.79
CA SER A 169 -7.48 5.44 14.05
C SER A 169 -8.64 6.32 14.50
N VAL A 170 -8.62 7.62 14.20
CA VAL A 170 -9.75 8.53 14.45
C VAL A 170 -10.91 8.14 13.53
N ARG A 171 -10.63 8.01 12.23
CA ARG A 171 -11.66 7.68 11.23
C ARG A 171 -12.33 6.33 11.48
N LEU A 172 -11.56 5.29 11.81
CA LEU A 172 -12.11 3.97 12.11
C LEU A 172 -13.10 3.99 13.29
N LYS A 173 -12.92 4.87 14.28
CA LYS A 173 -13.88 5.05 15.39
C LYS A 173 -15.18 5.71 14.96
N GLU A 174 -15.17 6.52 13.91
CA GLU A 174 -16.39 7.14 13.35
C GLU A 174 -17.23 6.15 12.53
N LEU A 175 -16.57 5.08 12.04
CA LEU A 175 -17.20 4.02 11.26
C LEU A 175 -17.83 2.93 12.15
N GLN A 176 -17.51 2.88 13.44
CA GLN A 176 -18.15 2.01 14.44
C GLN A 176 -19.56 2.50 14.82
#